data_AF-A0A4P7WSE7-F1
#
_entry.id   AF-A0A4P7WSE7-F1
#
_cell.length_a   1.000
_cell.length_b   1.000
_cell.length_c   1.000
_cell.angle_alpha   90.00
_cell.angle_beta   90.00
_cell.angle_gamma   90.00
#
_symmetry.space_group_name_H-M   'P 1'
#
loop_
_entity.id
_entity.type
_entity.pdbx_description
1 polymer ?
#
loop_
_entity_poly.entity_id
_entity_poly.type
_entity_poly.pdbx_seq_one_letter_code
_entity_poly.pdbx_strand_id
1 'polypeptide(L)'
;MKKYYSILLLLLLISITLMSCINKTQKKYATITNIPKKENSVKTNETYSELFNVELVGLTIDSKNKEKYLIDFLSYCMCDSPSILLKQKKAYLFPYCRGDKDSLPPFSKSKFYTYNIIKKEELSNGISIDLKNNIGEKLNLLFLKTENKLVYKIKVVGEFPHSYIGARLTDFFTFKENKFEIEDCGDFDG
;
A
#
# COMPACT_ATOMS: atom_id res chain seq x y z
N MET A 1 48.59 -42.11 -14.59
CA MET A 1 47.35 -41.80 -15.35
C MET A 1 46.05 -42.41 -14.80
N LYS A 2 46.05 -43.35 -13.84
CA LYS A 2 44.80 -43.96 -13.31
C LYS A 2 44.03 -43.15 -12.24
N LYS A 3 44.64 -42.14 -11.60
CA LYS A 3 44.00 -41.36 -10.52
C LYS A 3 43.01 -40.28 -10.99
N TYR A 4 43.19 -39.75 -12.20
CA TYR A 4 42.32 -38.70 -12.75
C TYR A 4 40.96 -39.22 -13.23
N TYR A 5 40.90 -40.47 -13.70
CA TYR A 5 39.65 -41.09 -14.14
C TYR A 5 38.66 -41.30 -12.99
N SER A 6 39.14 -41.57 -11.78
CA SER A 6 38.27 -41.79 -10.61
C SER A 6 37.55 -40.51 -10.16
N ILE A 7 38.24 -39.36 -10.26
CA ILE A 7 37.66 -38.04 -9.89
C ILE A 7 36.69 -37.58 -10.98
N LEU A 8 37.00 -37.82 -12.26
CA LEU A 8 36.12 -37.48 -13.37
C LEU A 8 34.82 -38.31 -13.36
N LEU A 9 34.90 -39.60 -12.99
CA LEU A 9 33.72 -40.47 -12.86
C LEU A 9 32.82 -40.06 -11.68
N LEU A 10 33.42 -39.61 -10.56
CA LEU A 10 32.70 -39.15 -9.39
C LEU A 10 31.93 -37.84 -9.67
N LEU A 11 32.51 -36.91 -10.43
CA LEU A 11 31.84 -35.66 -10.84
C LEU A 11 30.68 -35.91 -11.82
N LEU A 12 30.78 -36.92 -12.69
CA LEU A 12 29.72 -37.32 -13.62
C LEU A 12 28.53 -37.98 -12.92
N LEU A 13 28.76 -38.69 -11.79
CA LEU A 13 27.68 -39.29 -11.01
C LEU A 13 26.87 -38.25 -10.23
N ILE A 14 27.50 -37.14 -9.79
CA ILE A 14 26.81 -36.06 -9.07
C ILE A 14 25.92 -35.23 -10.01
N SER A 15 26.31 -35.05 -11.28
CA SER A 15 25.48 -34.32 -12.24
C SER A 15 24.22 -35.09 -12.67
N ILE A 16 24.26 -36.43 -12.68
CA ILE A 16 23.10 -37.26 -13.04
C ILE A 16 22.05 -37.29 -11.92
N THR A 17 22.44 -37.15 -10.65
CA THR A 17 21.47 -37.15 -9.52
C THR A 17 20.77 -35.80 -9.35
N LEU A 18 21.39 -34.69 -9.76
CA LEU A 18 20.76 -33.35 -9.73
C LEU A 18 19.72 -33.14 -10.84
N MET A 19 19.81 -33.87 -11.96
CA MET A 19 18.86 -33.75 -13.08
C MET A 19 17.57 -34.59 -12.89
N SER A 20 17.50 -35.44 -11.86
CA SER A 20 16.36 -36.33 -11.60
C SER A 20 15.28 -35.74 -10.67
N CYS A 21 15.50 -34.54 -10.13
CA CYS A 21 14.53 -33.86 -9.24
C CYS A 21 13.63 -32.82 -9.93
N ILE A 22 13.70 -32.65 -11.26
CA ILE A 22 12.91 -31.62 -11.97
C ILE A 22 11.67 -32.18 -12.70
N ASN A 23 11.44 -33.51 -12.70
CA ASN A 23 10.40 -34.11 -13.56
C ASN A 23 9.30 -34.92 -12.83
N LYS A 24 8.77 -34.42 -11.72
CA LYS A 24 7.52 -34.96 -11.12
C LYS A 24 6.63 -33.89 -10.50
N THR A 25 6.00 -33.06 -11.33
CA THR A 25 4.70 -32.42 -11.00
C THR A 25 3.98 -31.97 -12.26
N GLN A 26 3.57 -32.92 -13.09
CA GLN A 26 2.50 -32.69 -14.06
C GLN A 26 1.62 -33.94 -14.15
N LYS A 27 0.46 -33.90 -13.47
CA LYS A 27 -0.84 -34.41 -13.97
C LYS A 27 -1.94 -34.29 -12.90
N LYS A 28 -3.14 -33.95 -13.39
CA LYS A 28 -4.41 -33.61 -12.71
C LYS A 28 -4.40 -32.16 -12.21
N TYR A 29 -5.16 -31.23 -12.80
CA TYR A 29 -6.60 -31.24 -13.06
C TYR A 29 -6.91 -30.64 -14.44
N ALA A 30 -7.60 -31.35 -15.33
CA ALA A 30 -9.04 -31.22 -15.58
C ALA A 30 -9.45 -29.84 -16.11
N THR A 31 -9.73 -29.82 -17.42
CA THR A 31 -10.43 -28.77 -18.15
C THR A 31 -11.72 -28.36 -17.44
N ILE A 32 -11.80 -27.13 -16.97
CA ILE A 32 -13.05 -26.38 -16.88
C ILE A 32 -12.82 -25.04 -17.57
N THR A 33 -13.31 -25.00 -18.81
CA THR A 33 -13.64 -23.77 -19.54
C THR A 33 -14.62 -22.99 -18.68
N ASN A 34 -14.16 -21.89 -18.10
CA ASN A 34 -14.97 -20.73 -17.76
C ASN A 34 -14.01 -19.56 -17.62
N ILE A 35 -13.68 -18.96 -18.76
CA ILE A 35 -13.24 -17.56 -18.80
C ILE A 35 -14.33 -16.80 -18.05
N PRO A 36 -14.04 -16.17 -16.89
CA PRO A 36 -14.99 -15.23 -16.34
C PRO A 36 -15.12 -14.15 -17.42
N LYS A 37 -16.30 -14.13 -18.03
CA LYS A 37 -16.78 -13.02 -18.85
C LYS A 37 -16.29 -11.75 -18.17
N LYS A 38 -15.44 -11.02 -18.88
CA LYS A 38 -15.09 -9.62 -18.67
C LYS A 38 -16.19 -9.00 -17.83
N GLU A 39 -15.94 -8.88 -16.54
CA GLU A 39 -16.90 -8.34 -15.60
C GLU A 39 -17.26 -7.00 -16.20
N ASN A 40 -18.53 -6.84 -16.59
CA ASN A 40 -19.00 -5.60 -17.16
C ASN A 40 -18.57 -4.55 -16.16
N SER A 41 -17.65 -3.68 -16.56
CA SER A 41 -17.35 -2.49 -15.79
C SER A 41 -18.65 -1.72 -15.78
N VAL A 42 -19.44 -1.96 -14.73
CA VAL A 42 -20.50 -1.07 -14.32
C VAL A 42 -19.75 0.22 -14.14
N LYS A 43 -19.85 1.12 -15.12
CA LYS A 43 -19.40 2.50 -15.00
C LYS A 43 -20.31 3.11 -13.96
N THR A 44 -20.04 2.84 -12.69
CA THR A 44 -20.45 3.69 -11.60
C THR A 44 -19.84 5.05 -11.91
N ASN A 45 -20.67 6.06 -12.15
CA ASN A 45 -20.25 7.47 -12.28
C ASN A 45 -19.85 8.02 -10.91
N GLU A 46 -19.08 7.25 -10.14
CA GLU A 46 -18.62 7.61 -8.82
C GLU A 46 -17.24 8.25 -8.96
N THR A 47 -17.21 9.58 -8.91
CA THR A 47 -15.97 10.34 -8.99
C THR A 47 -15.24 10.31 -7.64
N TYR A 48 -14.05 9.71 -7.60
CA TYR A 48 -13.13 9.72 -6.44
C TYR A 48 -12.34 11.04 -6.32
N SER A 49 -12.90 12.15 -6.80
CA SER A 49 -12.23 13.45 -6.86
C SER A 49 -11.88 14.01 -5.48
N GLU A 50 -12.63 13.62 -4.46
CA GLU A 50 -12.43 14.00 -3.05
C GLU A 50 -11.13 13.46 -2.44
N LEU A 51 -10.52 12.43 -3.03
CA LEU A 51 -9.21 11.94 -2.62
C LEU A 51 -8.06 12.83 -3.12
N PHE A 52 -8.33 13.77 -4.03
CA PHE A 52 -7.31 14.57 -4.70
C PHE A 52 -7.22 16.00 -4.16
N ASN A 53 -6.00 16.52 -4.16
CA ASN A 53 -5.62 17.85 -3.72
C ASN A 53 -5.89 18.15 -2.24
N VAL A 54 -6.09 17.11 -1.43
CA VAL A 54 -6.26 17.17 0.01
C VAL A 54 -5.36 16.15 0.68
N GLU A 55 -4.95 16.45 1.91
CA GLU A 55 -4.21 15.52 2.75
C GLU A 55 -5.15 14.43 3.27
N LEU A 56 -4.74 13.18 3.07
CA LEU A 56 -5.38 12.02 3.63
C LEU A 56 -4.68 11.67 4.94
N VAL A 57 -5.45 11.68 6.01
CA VAL A 57 -4.98 11.48 7.39
C VAL A 57 -5.45 10.11 7.88
N GLY A 58 -4.57 9.40 8.57
CA GLY A 58 -4.84 8.09 9.15
C GLY A 58 -5.92 8.15 10.24
N LEU A 59 -6.75 7.12 10.28
CA LEU A 59 -7.80 6.91 11.26
C LEU A 59 -7.61 5.56 11.95
N THR A 60 -8.02 5.51 13.22
CA THR A 60 -8.25 4.27 13.95
C THR A 60 -9.75 4.09 14.20
N ILE A 61 -10.17 2.84 14.43
CA ILE A 61 -11.51 2.55 14.93
C ILE A 61 -11.48 2.73 16.44
N ASP A 62 -12.44 3.46 16.98
CA ASP A 62 -12.58 3.64 18.42
C ASP A 62 -12.77 2.28 19.11
N SER A 63 -11.89 1.96 20.04
CA SER A 63 -11.90 0.71 20.79
C SER A 63 -13.18 0.52 21.62
N LYS A 64 -13.81 1.63 22.06
CA LYS A 64 -15.04 1.64 22.85
C LYS A 64 -16.29 1.63 21.98
N ASN A 65 -16.21 2.19 20.77
CA ASN A 65 -17.30 2.22 19.79
C ASN A 65 -16.80 1.85 18.39
N LYS A 66 -16.97 0.59 18.01
CA LYS A 66 -16.46 0.05 16.72
C LYS A 66 -17.04 0.70 15.46
N GLU A 67 -18.12 1.47 15.59
CA GLU A 67 -18.74 2.22 14.48
C GLU A 67 -18.17 3.64 14.35
N LYS A 68 -17.38 4.10 15.33
CA LYS A 68 -16.75 5.42 15.36
C LYS A 68 -15.30 5.34 14.90
N TYR A 69 -14.89 6.35 14.14
CA TYR A 69 -13.51 6.57 13.75
C TYR A 69 -12.94 7.78 14.49
N LEU A 70 -11.66 7.71 14.82
CA LEU A 70 -10.89 8.77 15.46
C LEU A 70 -9.62 9.04 14.66
N ILE A 71 -9.08 10.26 14.72
CA ILE A 71 -7.72 10.54 14.19
C ILE A 71 -6.76 9.62 14.92
N ASP A 72 -6.01 8.85 14.14
CA ASP A 72 -5.19 7.76 14.65
C ASP A 72 -4.15 8.23 15.68
N PHE A 73 -4.05 7.47 16.77
CA PHE A 73 -3.11 7.74 17.87
C PHE A 73 -1.66 7.81 17.39
N LEU A 74 -1.24 6.91 16.50
CA LEU A 74 0.13 6.90 16.01
C LEU A 74 0.41 8.14 15.15
N SER A 75 -0.61 8.62 14.45
CA SER A 75 -0.55 9.84 13.66
C SER A 75 -0.45 11.05 14.59
N TYR A 76 -1.41 11.23 15.51
CA TYR A 76 -1.51 12.44 16.31
C TYR A 76 -0.57 12.48 17.52
N CYS A 77 -0.53 11.42 18.32
CA CYS A 77 0.20 11.40 19.59
C CYS A 77 1.67 10.97 19.42
N MET A 78 1.95 10.02 18.51
CA MET A 78 3.32 9.50 18.32
C MET A 78 4.04 10.03 17.09
N CYS A 79 3.35 10.70 16.18
CA CYS A 79 3.91 11.15 14.90
C CYS A 79 4.58 10.04 14.08
N ASP A 80 4.14 8.79 14.25
CA ASP A 80 4.71 7.56 13.69
C ASP A 80 3.82 6.92 12.61
N SER A 81 3.00 7.75 11.95
CA SER A 81 2.13 7.34 10.85
C SER A 81 2.17 8.35 9.69
N PRO A 82 2.11 7.85 8.44
CA PRO A 82 2.18 8.69 7.26
C PRO A 82 0.85 9.38 6.97
N SER A 83 0.95 10.47 6.23
CA SER A 83 -0.15 11.10 5.51
C SER A 83 0.10 11.06 4.01
N ILE A 84 -0.97 11.08 3.24
CA ILE A 84 -0.94 10.86 1.78
C ILE A 84 -1.58 12.06 1.09
N LEU A 85 -0.91 12.64 0.08
CA LEU A 85 -1.51 13.65 -0.80
C LEU A 85 -1.50 13.13 -2.23
N LEU A 86 -2.68 13.02 -2.82
CA LEU A 86 -2.82 12.71 -4.23
C LEU A 86 -3.04 14.00 -5.03
N LYS A 87 -2.18 14.28 -5.99
CA LYS A 87 -2.37 15.33 -7.01
C LYS A 87 -2.78 14.67 -8.33
N GLN A 88 -3.01 15.46 -9.37
CA GLN A 88 -3.47 14.93 -10.66
C GLN A 88 -2.51 13.87 -11.24
N LYS A 89 -1.20 14.11 -11.17
CA LYS A 89 -0.12 13.25 -11.74
C LYS A 89 0.91 12.76 -10.72
N LYS A 90 0.82 13.18 -9.46
CA LYS A 90 1.81 12.88 -8.43
C LYS A 90 1.12 12.42 -7.15
N ALA A 91 1.79 11.58 -6.39
CA ALA A 91 1.44 11.24 -5.03
C ALA A 91 2.61 11.58 -4.11
N TYR A 92 2.29 12.05 -2.91
CA TYR A 92 3.27 12.40 -1.89
C TYR A 92 2.93 11.64 -0.62
N LEU A 93 3.95 11.01 -0.02
CA LEU A 93 3.86 10.34 1.28
C LEU A 93 4.80 11.08 2.24
N PHE A 94 4.31 11.50 3.40
CA PHE A 94 5.04 12.34 4.33
C PHE A 94 4.57 12.08 5.77
N PRO A 95 5.36 12.44 6.81
CA PRO A 95 4.89 12.29 8.19
C PRO A 95 3.68 13.19 8.43
N TYR A 96 2.70 12.69 9.19
CA TYR A 96 1.55 13.51 9.61
C TYR A 96 2.00 14.75 10.41
N CYS A 97 2.84 14.55 11.41
CA CYS A 97 3.47 15.65 12.15
C CYS A 97 4.62 16.24 11.33
N ARG A 98 4.31 17.30 10.58
CA ARG A 98 5.32 18.08 9.85
C ARG A 98 5.32 19.53 10.30
N GLY A 99 6.51 20.15 10.32
CA GLY A 99 6.69 21.54 10.74
C GLY A 99 6.13 22.59 9.76
N ASP A 100 5.57 22.14 8.65
CA ASP A 100 5.01 22.93 7.55
C ASP A 100 3.58 22.45 7.19
N LYS A 101 2.74 22.17 8.19
CA LYS A 101 1.38 21.61 8.03
C LYS A 101 0.51 22.42 7.06
N ASP A 102 0.67 23.75 7.02
CA ASP A 102 -0.09 24.66 6.15
C ASP A 102 0.38 24.71 4.68
N SER A 103 1.46 24.02 4.34
CA SER A 103 2.00 23.98 2.97
C SER A 103 1.78 22.61 2.31
N LEU A 104 1.15 22.60 1.14
CA LEU A 104 0.89 21.39 0.34
C LEU A 104 1.31 21.58 -1.13
N PRO A 105 2.07 20.63 -1.72
CA PRO A 105 2.77 19.52 -1.06
C PRO A 105 3.82 20.04 -0.04
N PRO A 106 4.35 19.18 0.86
CA PRO A 106 5.38 19.58 1.81
C PRO A 106 6.58 20.15 1.06
N PHE A 107 6.90 21.42 1.29
CA PHE A 107 7.99 22.11 0.63
C PHE A 107 8.98 22.59 1.68
N SER A 108 10.11 21.87 1.77
CA SER A 108 11.42 22.28 2.30
C SER A 108 11.83 21.86 3.71
N LYS A 109 10.94 21.64 4.68
CA LYS A 109 11.38 21.31 6.05
C LYS A 109 11.23 19.83 6.42
N SER A 110 10.17 19.18 5.97
CA SER A 110 9.93 17.77 6.25
C SER A 110 10.34 16.88 5.09
N LYS A 111 10.87 15.69 5.41
CA LYS A 111 11.18 14.68 4.40
C LYS A 111 9.88 14.06 3.87
N PHE A 112 9.85 13.76 2.57
CA PHE A 112 8.70 13.14 1.92
C PHE A 112 9.15 12.29 0.74
N TYR A 113 8.32 11.30 0.39
CA TYR A 113 8.46 10.52 -0.84
C TYR A 113 7.57 11.11 -1.93
N THR A 114 8.08 11.09 -3.17
CA THR A 114 7.32 11.50 -4.36
C THR A 114 7.20 10.34 -5.33
N TYR A 115 5.98 10.09 -5.78
CA TYR A 115 5.68 9.14 -6.84
C TYR A 115 4.96 9.83 -7.99
N ASN A 116 5.17 9.35 -9.21
CA ASN A 116 4.32 9.66 -10.34
C ASN A 116 3.13 8.69 -10.36
N ILE A 117 1.94 9.21 -10.63
CA ILE A 117 0.75 8.38 -10.87
C ILE A 117 0.79 7.89 -12.31
N ILE A 118 0.89 6.58 -12.47
CA ILE A 118 1.00 5.90 -13.77
C ILE A 118 -0.38 5.54 -14.32
N LYS A 119 -1.26 5.04 -13.44
CA LYS A 119 -2.60 4.60 -13.81
C LYS A 119 -3.56 4.85 -12.65
N LYS A 120 -4.81 5.16 -13.00
CA LYS A 120 -5.96 5.18 -12.09
C LYS A 120 -6.99 4.23 -12.67
N GLU A 121 -7.54 3.36 -11.84
CA GLU A 121 -8.56 2.40 -12.24
C GLU A 121 -9.69 2.43 -11.21
N GLU A 122 -10.84 2.92 -11.65
CA GLU A 122 -12.06 2.89 -10.85
C GLU A 122 -12.62 1.46 -10.82
N LEU A 123 -12.96 1.01 -9.63
CA LEU A 123 -13.52 -0.29 -9.31
C LEU A 123 -14.94 -0.10 -8.76
N SER A 124 -15.70 -1.18 -8.68
CA SER A 124 -17.08 -1.12 -8.16
C SER A 124 -17.18 -0.62 -6.71
N ASN A 125 -16.11 -0.75 -5.92
CA ASN A 125 -16.08 -0.39 -4.50
C ASN A 125 -14.90 0.52 -4.12
N GLY A 126 -14.19 1.10 -5.08
CA GLY A 126 -12.96 1.83 -4.79
C GLY A 126 -12.22 2.34 -6.00
N ILE A 127 -11.02 2.86 -5.76
CA ILE A 127 -10.08 3.27 -6.80
C ILE A 127 -8.70 2.69 -6.53
N SER A 128 -8.10 2.12 -7.58
CA SER A 128 -6.73 1.64 -7.59
C SER A 128 -5.83 2.68 -8.24
N ILE A 129 -4.73 3.04 -7.57
CA ILE A 129 -3.77 4.03 -8.04
C ILE A 129 -2.38 3.40 -8.11
N ASP A 130 -1.88 3.22 -9.33
CA ASP A 130 -0.53 2.73 -9.59
C ASP A 130 0.46 3.89 -9.55
N LEU A 131 1.48 3.75 -8.72
CA LEU A 131 2.52 4.72 -8.47
C LEU A 131 3.89 4.18 -8.89
N LYS A 132 4.77 5.07 -9.36
CA LYS A 132 6.17 4.77 -9.65
C LYS A 132 7.08 5.93 -9.23
N ASN A 133 8.11 5.66 -8.44
CA ASN A 133 9.10 6.68 -8.07
C ASN A 133 10.19 6.85 -9.14
N ASN A 134 11.16 7.73 -8.87
CA ASN A 134 12.25 8.06 -9.80
C ASN A 134 13.26 6.90 -10.01
N ILE A 135 13.46 6.03 -9.01
CA ILE A 135 14.32 4.85 -9.11
C ILE A 135 13.59 3.61 -9.66
N GLY A 136 12.29 3.73 -9.91
CA GLY A 136 11.49 2.75 -10.64
C GLY A 136 10.71 1.75 -9.79
N GLU A 137 10.76 1.89 -8.46
CA GLU A 137 9.95 1.12 -7.53
C GLU A 137 8.47 1.45 -7.73
N LYS A 138 7.63 0.42 -7.59
CA LYS A 138 6.20 0.49 -7.81
C LYS A 138 5.45 0.31 -6.51
N LEU A 139 4.37 1.07 -6.37
CA LEU A 139 3.45 0.98 -5.24
C LEU A 139 2.04 1.07 -5.80
N ASN A 140 1.14 0.21 -5.37
CA ASN A 140 -0.28 0.34 -5.66
C ASN A 140 -1.03 0.70 -4.39
N LEU A 141 -1.79 1.79 -4.45
CA LEU A 141 -2.69 2.21 -3.38
C LEU A 141 -4.12 1.92 -3.81
N LEU A 142 -4.78 1.01 -3.11
CA LEU A 142 -6.18 0.65 -3.34
C LEU A 142 -7.05 1.28 -2.24
N PHE A 143 -7.84 2.28 -2.62
CA PHE A 143 -8.76 2.99 -1.74
C PHE A 143 -10.15 2.38 -1.86
N LEU A 144 -10.57 1.64 -0.85
CA LEU A 144 -11.88 0.98 -0.77
C LEU A 144 -12.84 1.83 0.04
N LYS A 145 -14.08 1.96 -0.44
CA LYS A 145 -15.14 2.63 0.31
C LYS A 145 -15.48 1.86 1.58
N THR A 146 -15.83 2.61 2.61
CA THR A 146 -16.46 2.06 3.82
C THR A 146 -17.92 2.51 3.87
N GLU A 147 -18.65 2.09 4.89
CA GLU A 147 -20.02 2.58 5.14
C GLU A 147 -20.03 4.09 5.45
N ASN A 148 -18.96 4.61 6.05
CA ASN A 148 -18.77 6.04 6.24
C ASN A 148 -18.17 6.67 4.97
N LYS A 149 -18.95 7.53 4.31
CA LYS A 149 -18.54 8.20 3.05
C LYS A 149 -17.30 9.09 3.16
N LEU A 150 -16.89 9.44 4.37
CA LEU A 150 -15.68 10.23 4.63
C LEU A 150 -14.43 9.38 4.88
N VAL A 151 -14.58 8.05 4.92
CA VAL A 151 -13.52 7.12 5.31
C VAL A 151 -13.30 6.09 4.22
N TYR A 152 -12.03 5.91 3.88
CA TYR A 152 -11.55 4.91 2.94
C TYR A 152 -10.67 3.90 3.68
N LYS A 153 -10.87 2.62 3.41
CA LYS A 153 -9.90 1.59 3.77
C LYS A 153 -8.82 1.55 2.69
N ILE A 154 -7.56 1.71 3.07
CA ILE A 154 -6.43 1.61 2.15
C ILE A 154 -5.86 0.19 2.21
N LYS A 155 -5.55 -0.38 1.05
CA LYS A 155 -4.68 -1.54 0.91
C LYS A 155 -3.49 -1.15 0.07
N VAL A 156 -2.31 -1.62 0.48
CA VAL A 156 -1.07 -1.38 -0.25
C VAL A 156 -0.57 -2.68 -0.86
N VAL A 157 -0.23 -2.64 -2.14
CA VAL A 157 0.48 -3.73 -2.82
C VAL A 157 1.83 -3.20 -3.29
N GLY A 158 2.91 -3.77 -2.74
CA GLY A 158 4.28 -3.32 -2.93
C GLY A 158 4.96 -2.97 -1.60
N GLU A 159 6.18 -2.47 -1.66
CA GLU A 159 6.93 -2.03 -0.48
C GLU A 159 6.55 -0.58 -0.15
N PHE A 160 5.85 -0.40 0.97
CA PHE A 160 5.52 0.93 1.46
C PHE A 160 6.76 1.53 2.13
N PRO A 161 7.16 2.77 1.79
CA PRO A 161 8.32 3.35 2.42
C PRO A 161 7.99 3.78 3.85
N HIS A 162 8.82 3.39 4.82
CA HIS A 162 8.61 3.72 6.23
C HIS A 162 9.65 4.69 6.79
N SER A 163 10.81 4.82 6.14
CA SER A 163 11.86 5.72 6.64
C SER A 163 11.32 7.13 6.78
N TYR A 164 11.54 7.74 7.94
CA TYR A 164 11.19 9.13 8.31
C TYR A 164 9.72 9.58 8.16
N ILE A 165 8.81 8.74 7.65
CA ILE A 165 7.36 9.03 7.58
C ILE A 165 6.52 8.23 8.58
N GLY A 166 7.17 7.34 9.35
CA GLY A 166 6.55 6.52 10.38
C GLY A 166 6.66 5.03 10.10
N ALA A 167 6.74 4.23 11.15
CA ALA A 167 6.88 2.78 11.08
C ALA A 167 5.56 2.07 10.76
N ARG A 168 4.40 2.74 10.90
CA ARG A 168 3.09 2.09 10.80
C ARG A 168 2.18 2.82 9.82
N LEU A 169 1.66 2.06 8.85
CA LEU A 169 0.58 2.50 7.98
C LEU A 169 -0.77 2.10 8.61
N THR A 170 -1.67 3.05 8.75
CA THR A 170 -3.03 2.79 9.22
C THR A 170 -3.88 2.15 8.12
N ASP A 171 -4.92 1.40 8.50
CA ASP A 171 -5.81 0.76 7.53
C ASP A 171 -6.84 1.74 6.97
N PHE A 172 -7.19 2.79 7.70
CA PHE A 172 -8.27 3.71 7.38
C PHE A 172 -7.76 5.13 7.24
N PHE A 173 -8.30 5.87 6.28
CA PHE A 173 -7.91 7.25 6.01
C PHE A 173 -9.13 8.11 5.72
N THR A 174 -9.03 9.40 6.05
CA THR A 174 -10.02 10.40 5.69
C THR A 174 -9.42 11.57 4.92
N PHE A 175 -10.24 12.16 4.05
CA PHE A 175 -9.98 13.43 3.39
C PHE A 175 -10.61 14.63 4.11
N LYS A 176 -11.23 14.42 5.29
CA LYS A 176 -11.86 15.46 6.13
C LYS A 176 -11.50 15.29 7.61
N GLU A 177 -10.23 15.48 7.94
CA GLU A 177 -9.70 15.40 9.32
C GLU A 177 -10.59 16.11 10.35
N ASN A 178 -11.04 17.34 10.05
CA ASN A 178 -11.86 18.16 10.95
C ASN A 178 -13.27 17.63 11.28
N LYS A 179 -13.65 16.46 10.75
CA LYS A 179 -14.91 15.77 11.06
C LYS A 179 -14.74 14.63 12.07
N PHE A 180 -13.52 14.37 12.51
CA PHE A 180 -13.21 13.30 13.44
C PHE A 180 -12.63 13.89 14.72
N GLU A 181 -13.00 13.30 15.83
CA GLU A 181 -12.32 13.56 17.09
C GLU A 181 -10.93 12.94 17.04
N ILE A 182 -10.02 13.54 17.79
CA ILE A 182 -8.66 13.02 17.96
C ILE A 182 -8.71 11.96 19.07
N GLU A 183 -8.02 10.83 18.87
CA GLU A 183 -7.85 9.84 19.94
C GLU A 183 -7.21 10.51 21.16
N ASP A 184 -7.74 10.25 22.35
CA ASP A 184 -7.17 10.78 23.59
C ASP A 184 -5.73 10.24 23.76
N CYS A 185 -4.76 11.15 23.78
CA CYS A 185 -3.36 10.78 24.00
C CYS A 185 -3.10 10.33 25.45
N GLY A 186 -4.01 10.62 26.38
CA GLY A 186 -3.78 10.43 27.81
C GLY A 186 -2.56 11.19 28.31
N ASP A 187 -1.91 10.66 29.35
CA ASP A 187 -0.66 11.20 29.92
C ASP A 187 0.58 10.82 29.05
N PHE A 188 0.51 10.99 27.73
CA PHE A 188 1.68 10.85 26.86
C PHE A 188 2.71 11.98 27.02
N ASP A 189 2.50 12.88 27.98
CA ASP A 189 3.54 13.72 28.56
C ASP A 189 4.17 12.97 29.74
N GLY A 190 5.36 12.41 29.50
CA GLY A 190 6.25 11.94 30.57
C GLY A 190 6.91 13.09 31.31
#